data_AF-A7VG46-F1
#
_entry.id   AF-A7VG46-F1
#
_cell.length_a   1.000
_cell.length_b   1.000
_cell.length_c   1.000
_cell.angle_alpha   90.00
_cell.angle_beta   90.00
_cell.angle_gamma   90.00
#
_symmetry.space_group_name_H-M   'P 1'
#
loop_
_entity.id
_entity.type
_entity.pdbx_description
1 polymer ?
#
loop_
_entity_poly.entity_id
_entity_poly.type
_entity_poly.pdbx_seq_one_letter_code
_entity_poly.pdbx_strand_id
1 'polypeptide(L)'
;MKADKNDLDGEIIMQIFVDADACPVVDIVETIAEKYNIPTTLLCDTNHVLYSDYSEVIVVGAGADAVDYKLISICHKGDIVVSQDYGVAAMALGKGAYAIHQSGKWYTNENIDQMLMERHLNKKTRRSCHKHHMKGPRKRTEDDDLRFAQSFEKLIRMAKANEGSSKENDEQRK
;
A
#
# COMPACT_ATOMS: atom_id res chain seq x y z
N MET A 1 -9.36 -0.19 27.24
CA MET A 1 -8.68 -1.20 26.41
C MET A 1 -9.67 -1.57 25.32
N LYS A 2 -9.47 -1.07 24.09
CA LYS A 2 -10.24 -1.54 22.93
C LYS A 2 -9.49 -2.76 22.41
N ALA A 3 -10.18 -3.88 22.22
CA ALA A 3 -9.60 -5.04 21.57
C ALA A 3 -8.99 -4.61 20.23
N ASP A 4 -7.74 -4.99 19.98
CA ASP A 4 -7.23 -5.01 18.62
C ASP A 4 -8.14 -5.96 17.84
N LYS A 5 -8.56 -5.57 16.64
CA LYS A 5 -9.44 -6.37 15.78
C LYS A 5 -8.81 -7.71 15.32
N ASN A 6 -7.67 -8.10 15.90
CA ASN A 6 -6.94 -9.35 15.66
C ASN A 6 -7.46 -10.55 16.49
N ASP A 7 -8.45 -10.36 17.37
CA ASP A 7 -8.80 -11.38 18.37
C ASP A 7 -10.09 -12.17 18.09
N LEU A 8 -10.67 -12.05 16.89
CA LEU A 8 -11.66 -13.03 16.44
C LEU A 8 -10.89 -14.22 15.85
N ASP A 9 -10.68 -15.24 16.69
CA ASP A 9 -10.25 -16.60 16.34
C ASP A 9 -8.74 -16.85 16.17
N GLY A 10 -7.87 -15.85 16.36
CA GLY A 10 -6.41 -16.02 16.37
C GLY A 10 -5.79 -16.33 15.00
N GLU A 11 -6.57 -16.18 13.93
CA GLU A 11 -6.10 -16.31 12.56
C GLU A 11 -5.63 -14.94 12.06
N ILE A 12 -4.33 -14.80 11.77
CA ILE A 12 -3.81 -13.60 11.11
C ILE A 12 -4.29 -13.65 9.65
N ILE A 13 -5.27 -12.81 9.32
CA ILE A 13 -5.79 -12.66 7.97
C ILE A 13 -5.07 -11.48 7.32
N MET A 14 -4.51 -11.68 6.12
CA MET A 14 -3.97 -10.59 5.29
C MET A 14 -4.92 -9.40 5.20
N GLN A 15 -4.38 -8.20 5.39
CA GLN A 15 -5.09 -6.93 5.23
C GLN A 15 -4.51 -6.08 4.09
N ILE A 16 -5.31 -5.13 3.62
CA ILE A 16 -4.88 -4.11 2.65
C ILE A 16 -4.81 -2.75 3.36
N PHE A 17 -3.66 -2.10 3.29
CA PHE A 17 -3.46 -0.73 3.76
C PHE A 17 -3.19 0.20 2.59
N VAL A 18 -3.98 1.27 2.47
CA VAL A 18 -3.82 2.27 1.42
C VAL A 18 -3.37 3.57 2.04
N ASP A 19 -2.21 4.06 1.61
CA ASP A 19 -1.83 5.46 1.76
C ASP A 19 -2.72 6.26 0.79
N ALA A 20 -3.80 6.82 1.34
CA ALA A 20 -4.92 7.35 0.59
C ALA A 20 -4.79 8.85 0.32
N ASP A 21 -3.70 9.49 0.73
CA ASP A 21 -3.43 10.88 0.40
C ASP A 21 -3.23 11.03 -1.12
N ALA A 22 -4.20 11.66 -1.78
CA ALA A 22 -4.27 11.81 -3.24
C ALA A 22 -4.08 10.51 -4.06
N CYS A 23 -4.52 9.36 -3.53
CA CYS A 23 -4.43 8.06 -4.20
C CYS A 23 -5.59 7.91 -5.23
N PRO A 24 -5.32 7.83 -6.55
CA PRO A 24 -6.34 7.79 -7.59
C PRO A 24 -6.91 6.38 -7.83
N VAL A 25 -6.51 5.39 -7.05
CA VAL A 25 -6.87 3.98 -7.25
C VAL A 25 -7.66 3.39 -6.07
N VAL A 26 -8.12 4.22 -5.13
CA VAL A 26 -8.88 3.77 -3.96
C VAL A 26 -10.11 2.94 -4.37
N ASP A 27 -10.96 3.46 -5.25
CA ASP A 27 -12.17 2.75 -5.71
C ASP A 27 -11.86 1.38 -6.34
N ILE A 28 -10.74 1.28 -7.07
CA ILE A 28 -10.29 0.03 -7.70
C ILE A 28 -9.82 -0.95 -6.62
N VAL A 29 -9.09 -0.47 -5.62
CA VAL A 29 -8.66 -1.28 -4.48
C VAL A 29 -9.87 -1.82 -3.73
N GLU A 30 -10.87 -0.99 -3.43
CA GLU A 30 -12.08 -1.40 -2.71
C GLU A 30 -12.88 -2.44 -3.48
N THR A 31 -13.13 -2.19 -4.77
CA THR A 31 -13.87 -3.12 -5.65
C THR A 31 -13.21 -4.51 -5.67
N ILE A 32 -11.87 -4.56 -5.78
CA ILE A 32 -11.15 -5.84 -5.82
C ILE A 32 -11.07 -6.45 -4.41
N ALA A 33 -10.83 -5.65 -3.36
CA ALA A 33 -10.78 -6.14 -2.00
C ALA A 33 -12.10 -6.79 -1.57
N GLU A 34 -13.23 -6.15 -1.90
CA GLU A 34 -14.59 -6.66 -1.63
C GLU A 34 -14.82 -8.01 -2.34
N LYS A 35 -14.43 -8.12 -3.62
CA LYS A 35 -14.49 -9.39 -4.37
C LYS A 35 -13.77 -10.54 -3.66
N TYR A 36 -12.69 -10.25 -2.93
CA TYR A 36 -11.90 -11.24 -2.21
C TYR A 36 -12.19 -11.32 -0.70
N ASN A 37 -13.12 -10.50 -0.18
CA ASN A 37 -13.43 -10.32 1.23
C ASN A 37 -12.17 -10.02 2.09
N ILE A 38 -11.31 -9.12 1.60
CA ILE A 38 -10.08 -8.73 2.31
C ILE A 38 -10.32 -7.41 3.03
N PRO A 39 -10.09 -7.33 4.36
CA PRO A 39 -10.21 -6.08 5.09
C PRO A 39 -9.29 -4.99 4.49
N THR A 40 -9.86 -3.81 4.25
CA THR A 40 -9.13 -2.66 3.72
C THR A 40 -9.20 -1.50 4.71
N THR A 41 -8.04 -0.88 4.96
CA THR A 41 -7.91 0.33 5.75
C THR A 41 -7.30 1.45 4.91
N LEU A 42 -8.02 2.55 4.76
CA LEU A 42 -7.54 3.78 4.13
C LEU A 42 -6.94 4.68 5.21
N LEU A 43 -5.71 5.13 5.01
CA LEU A 43 -5.07 6.10 5.89
C LEU A 43 -4.89 7.43 5.16
N CYS A 44 -5.38 8.51 5.76
CA CYS A 44 -5.26 9.85 5.21
C CYS A 44 -5.01 10.89 6.32
N ASP A 45 -4.52 12.06 5.91
CA ASP A 45 -4.35 13.19 6.81
C ASP A 45 -5.69 13.91 7.07
N THR A 46 -5.71 14.85 8.02
CA THR A 46 -6.91 15.62 8.37
C THR A 46 -7.40 16.57 7.27
N ASN A 47 -6.63 16.80 6.20
CA ASN A 47 -7.01 17.72 5.12
C ASN A 47 -7.86 17.03 4.05
N HIS A 48 -7.93 15.70 4.07
CA HIS A 48 -8.69 14.89 3.15
C HIS A 48 -9.80 14.13 3.89
N VAL A 49 -11.06 14.56 3.73
CA VAL A 49 -12.22 13.79 4.20
C VAL A 49 -12.51 12.70 3.17
N LEU A 50 -12.10 11.47 3.46
CA LEU A 50 -12.48 10.28 2.70
C LEU A 50 -13.71 9.64 3.34
N TYR A 51 -14.65 9.23 2.50
CA TYR A 51 -15.81 8.43 2.89
C TYR A 51 -15.78 7.13 2.08
N SER A 52 -15.96 6.01 2.77
CA SER A 52 -16.00 4.68 2.17
C SER A 52 -17.08 3.85 2.86
N ASP A 53 -17.83 3.07 2.06
CA ASP A 53 -18.82 2.11 2.54
C ASP A 53 -18.20 0.72 2.80
N TYR A 54 -16.98 0.47 2.30
CA TYR A 54 -16.28 -0.81 2.44
C TYR A 54 -15.11 -0.75 3.43
N SER A 55 -14.27 0.28 3.31
CA SER A 55 -13.00 0.37 4.03
C SER A 55 -13.14 1.08 5.38
N GLU A 56 -12.31 0.67 6.35
CA GLU A 56 -12.08 1.50 7.53
C GLU A 56 -11.24 2.72 7.15
N VAL A 57 -11.67 3.91 7.56
CA VAL A 57 -10.92 5.16 7.33
C VAL A 57 -10.25 5.59 8.63
N ILE A 58 -8.93 5.61 8.65
CA ILE A 58 -8.12 6.13 9.76
C ILE A 58 -7.58 7.51 9.37
N VAL A 59 -8.17 8.55 9.96
CA VAL A 59 -7.68 9.92 9.84
C VAL A 59 -6.59 10.15 10.90
N VAL A 60 -5.37 10.46 10.46
CA VAL A 60 -4.23 10.73 11.35
C VAL A 60 -4.06 12.23 11.53
N GLY A 61 -3.80 12.66 12.77
CA GLY A 61 -3.58 14.06 13.11
C GLY A 61 -2.43 14.69 12.31
N ALA A 62 -2.50 16.02 12.13
CA ALA A 62 -1.54 16.77 11.34
C ALA A 62 -0.09 16.58 11.84
N GLY A 63 0.78 16.08 10.96
CA GLY A 63 2.20 15.87 11.21
C GLY A 63 2.86 15.32 9.97
N ALA A 64 4.10 15.75 9.69
CA ALA A 64 4.88 15.17 8.61
C ALA A 64 5.02 13.67 8.83
N ASP A 65 4.72 12.89 7.79
CA ASP A 65 4.84 11.43 7.76
C ASP A 65 3.97 10.69 8.80
N ALA A 66 2.98 11.36 9.43
CA ALA A 66 2.16 10.75 10.47
C ALA A 66 1.32 9.56 9.95
N VAL A 67 0.81 9.70 8.72
CA VAL A 67 0.10 8.64 7.98
C VAL A 67 1.04 7.46 7.74
N ASP A 68 2.23 7.71 7.22
CA ASP A 68 3.27 6.72 6.95
C ASP A 68 3.60 5.91 8.20
N TYR A 69 3.89 6.59 9.32
CA TYR A 69 4.20 5.93 10.58
C TYR A 69 3.04 5.08 11.09
N LYS A 70 1.80 5.59 10.98
CA LYS A 70 0.62 4.83 11.42
C LYS A 70 0.42 3.60 10.55
N LEU A 71 0.49 3.73 9.23
CA LEU A 71 0.37 2.64 8.26
C LEU A 71 1.38 1.56 8.58
N ILE A 72 2.66 1.93 8.68
CA ILE A 72 3.71 0.97 8.99
C ILE A 72 3.49 0.36 10.36
N SER A 73 3.06 1.10 11.39
CA SER A 73 2.88 0.54 12.74
C SER A 73 1.87 -0.60 12.82
N ILE A 74 0.80 -0.55 12.02
CA ILE A 74 -0.28 -1.55 12.00
C ILE A 74 -0.13 -2.61 10.91
N CYS A 75 0.86 -2.44 10.03
CA CYS A 75 1.20 -3.39 8.99
C CYS A 75 2.06 -4.54 9.53
N HIS A 76 1.71 -5.76 9.13
CA HIS A 76 2.34 -7.02 9.49
C HIS A 76 2.77 -7.81 8.25
N LYS A 77 3.50 -8.91 8.48
CA LYS A 77 3.95 -9.81 7.41
C LYS A 77 2.74 -10.38 6.67
N GLY A 78 2.80 -10.37 5.33
CA GLY A 78 1.73 -10.90 4.48
C GLY A 78 0.69 -9.86 4.06
N ASP A 79 0.61 -8.71 4.74
CA ASP A 79 -0.29 -7.62 4.34
C ASP A 79 0.11 -7.00 3.00
N ILE A 80 -0.80 -6.27 2.38
CA ILE A 80 -0.57 -5.54 1.14
C ILE A 80 -0.65 -4.05 1.40
N VAL A 81 0.38 -3.31 1.00
CA VAL A 81 0.45 -1.85 1.08
C VAL A 81 0.35 -1.23 -0.31
N VAL A 82 -0.59 -0.30 -0.48
CA VAL A 82 -0.71 0.54 -1.69
C VAL A 82 -0.20 1.93 -1.34
N SER A 83 0.92 2.35 -1.94
CA SER A 83 1.47 3.70 -1.72
C SER A 83 2.28 4.18 -2.92
N GLN A 84 2.35 5.50 -3.09
CA GLN A 84 3.29 6.14 -4.01
C GLN A 84 4.66 6.39 -3.39
N ASP A 85 4.76 6.38 -2.06
CA ASP A 85 5.99 6.70 -1.35
C ASP A 85 6.92 5.49 -1.29
N TYR A 86 8.10 5.63 -1.91
CA TYR A 86 9.10 4.58 -1.95
C TYR A 86 9.69 4.28 -0.57
N GLY A 87 9.70 5.24 0.35
CA GLY A 87 10.09 5.03 1.74
C GLY A 87 9.08 4.17 2.49
N VAL A 88 7.78 4.45 2.34
CA VAL A 88 6.70 3.62 2.90
C VAL A 88 6.77 2.21 2.33
N ALA A 89 6.92 2.08 1.01
CA ALA A 89 7.07 0.78 0.37
C ALA A 89 8.28 0.00 0.90
N ALA A 90 9.44 0.65 1.08
CA ALA A 90 10.63 0.02 1.65
C ALA A 90 10.41 -0.47 3.09
N MET A 91 9.75 0.33 3.93
CA MET A 91 9.42 -0.06 5.30
C MET A 91 8.45 -1.24 5.35
N ALA A 92 7.45 -1.27 4.45
CA ALA A 92 6.51 -2.38 4.33
C ALA A 92 7.22 -3.69 3.93
N LEU A 93 8.09 -3.64 2.91
CA LEU A 93 8.89 -4.79 2.49
C LEU A 93 9.79 -5.29 3.63
N GLY A 94 10.39 -4.39 4.41
CA GLY A 94 11.21 -4.74 5.58
C GLY A 94 10.44 -5.50 6.67
N LYS A 95 9.11 -5.36 6.73
CA LYS A 95 8.22 -6.13 7.61
C LYS A 95 7.76 -7.47 7.02
N GLY A 96 8.14 -7.76 5.77
CA GLY A 96 7.63 -8.92 5.04
C GLY A 96 6.21 -8.74 4.50
N ALA A 97 5.73 -7.50 4.41
CA ALA A 97 4.52 -7.17 3.68
C ALA A 97 4.81 -7.04 2.18
N TYR A 98 3.77 -7.09 1.37
CA TYR A 98 3.83 -6.79 -0.05
C TYR A 98 3.52 -5.30 -0.27
N ALA A 99 4.08 -4.70 -1.32
CA ALA A 99 3.79 -3.32 -1.64
C ALA A 99 3.62 -3.10 -3.15
N ILE A 100 2.71 -2.20 -3.51
CA ILE A 100 2.41 -1.86 -4.91
C ILE A 100 2.20 -0.35 -5.10
N HIS A 101 2.76 0.16 -6.20
CA HIS A 101 2.55 1.52 -6.66
C HIS A 101 1.21 1.64 -7.38
N GLN A 102 0.55 2.78 -7.29
CA GLN A 102 -0.72 3.06 -8.00
C GLN A 102 -0.67 2.96 -9.54
N SER A 103 0.52 2.86 -10.13
CA SER A 103 0.68 2.54 -11.56
C SER A 103 0.58 1.03 -11.87
N GLY A 104 0.39 0.20 -10.85
CA GLY A 104 0.43 -1.26 -10.92
C GLY A 104 1.84 -1.86 -10.83
N LYS A 105 2.89 -1.07 -10.57
CA LYS A 105 4.25 -1.61 -10.40
C LYS A 105 4.41 -2.18 -8.99
N TRP A 106 4.82 -3.43 -8.87
CA TRP A 106 5.13 -4.04 -7.58
C TRP A 106 6.46 -3.54 -7.07
N TYR A 107 6.52 -3.23 -5.78
CA TYR A 107 7.78 -3.03 -5.10
C TYR A 107 8.31 -4.38 -4.64
N THR A 108 9.61 -4.58 -4.82
CA THR A 108 10.31 -5.79 -4.41
C THR A 108 11.67 -5.43 -3.85
N ASN A 109 12.27 -6.32 -3.06
CA ASN A 109 13.61 -6.10 -2.50
C ASN A 109 14.67 -5.87 -3.59
N GLU A 110 14.46 -6.40 -4.79
CA GLU A 110 15.36 -6.24 -5.93
C GLU A 110 15.25 -4.87 -6.61
N ASN A 111 14.11 -4.18 -6.48
CA ASN A 111 13.86 -2.93 -7.20
C ASN A 111 13.78 -1.68 -6.31
N ILE A 112 13.53 -1.85 -5.01
CA ILE A 112 13.22 -0.74 -4.12
C ILE A 112 14.40 0.22 -3.91
N ASP A 113 15.62 -0.32 -3.79
CA ASP A 113 16.83 0.49 -3.60
C ASP A 113 17.11 1.40 -4.80
N GLN A 114 16.94 0.87 -6.01
CA GLN A 114 17.07 1.65 -7.24
C GLN A 114 16.02 2.77 -7.27
N MET A 115 14.76 2.47 -6.94
CA MET A 115 13.68 3.45 -6.95
C MET A 115 13.93 4.56 -5.91
N LEU A 116 14.41 4.21 -4.71
CA LEU A 116 14.82 5.18 -3.69
C LEU A 116 15.96 6.09 -4.19
N MET A 117 16.96 5.53 -4.85
CA MET A 117 18.07 6.29 -5.44
C MET A 117 17.58 7.23 -6.55
N GLU A 118 16.73 6.75 -7.46
CA GLU A 118 16.12 7.57 -8.52
C GLU A 118 15.31 8.73 -7.93
N ARG A 119 14.51 8.49 -6.89
CA ARG A 119 13.78 9.54 -6.16
C ARG A 119 14.75 10.59 -5.59
N HIS A 120 15.85 10.17 -5.00
CA HIS A 120 16.87 11.08 -4.47
C HIS A 120 17.50 11.94 -5.57
N LEU A 121 17.93 11.31 -6.67
CA LEU A 121 18.52 11.99 -7.82
C LEU A 121 17.54 12.99 -8.47
N ASN A 122 16.29 12.58 -8.70
CA ASN A 122 15.26 13.45 -9.26
C ASN A 122 14.98 14.66 -8.37
N LYS A 123 14.95 14.48 -7.04
CA LYS A 123 14.80 15.58 -6.07
C LYS A 123 16.00 16.54 -6.14
N LYS A 124 17.22 16.02 -6.31
CA LYS A 124 18.44 16.83 -6.47
C LYS A 124 18.42 17.63 -7.77
N THR A 125 18.05 17.02 -8.90
CA THR A 125 17.93 17.66 -10.21
C THR A 125 16.88 18.77 -10.23
N ARG A 126 15.73 18.55 -9.58
CA ARG A 126 14.68 19.57 -9.43
C ARG A 126 15.15 20.79 -8.65
N ARG A 127 15.99 20.59 -7.63
CA ARG A 127 16.55 21.68 -6.80
C ARG A 127 17.64 22.47 -7.54
N SER A 128 18.37 21.84 -8.46
CA SER A 128 19.44 22.50 -9.22
C SER A 128 18.95 23.24 -10.47
N CYS A 129 17.77 22.91 -11.01
CA CYS A 129 17.20 23.58 -12.17
C CYS A 129 16.39 24.84 -11.80
N HIS A 130 16.85 26.02 -12.21
CA HIS A 130 16.15 27.31 -12.00
C HIS A 130 14.96 27.57 -12.95
N LYS A 131 14.69 26.68 -13.92
CA LYS A 131 13.56 26.85 -14.87
C LYS A 131 12.37 25.98 -14.44
N HIS A 132 11.37 26.63 -13.82
CA HIS A 132 10.17 26.02 -13.24
C HIS A 132 9.07 25.57 -14.23
N HIS A 133 9.41 25.30 -15.50
CA HIS A 133 8.43 24.83 -16.50
C HIS A 133 8.58 23.32 -16.75
N MET A 134 8.43 22.51 -15.69
CA MET A 134 8.11 21.09 -15.88
C MET A 134 6.60 20.95 -15.92
N LYS A 135 6.07 20.37 -17.01
CA LYS A 135 4.67 19.93 -17.05
C LYS A 135 4.46 18.94 -15.90
N GLY A 136 3.36 19.10 -15.17
CA GLY A 136 2.96 18.15 -14.14
C GLY A 136 2.77 16.73 -14.70
N PRO A 137 2.55 15.74 -13.83
CA PRO A 137 2.28 14.38 -14.25
C PRO A 137 1.19 14.33 -15.33
N ARG A 138 1.35 13.44 -16.32
CA ARG A 138 0.31 13.18 -17.30
C ARG A 138 -0.97 12.78 -16.58
N LYS A 139 -2.13 13.21 -17.08
CA LYS A 139 -3.43 12.72 -16.58
C LYS A 139 -3.46 11.19 -16.68
N ARG A 140 -3.96 10.56 -15.63
CA ARG A 140 -4.23 9.12 -15.56
C ARG A 140 -5.27 8.74 -16.63
N THR A 141 -5.12 7.56 -17.22
CA THR A 141 -6.03 7.03 -18.24
C THR A 141 -6.68 5.73 -17.79
N GLU A 142 -7.78 5.34 -18.44
CA GLU A 142 -8.44 4.05 -18.21
C GLU A 142 -7.48 2.85 -18.37
N ASP A 143 -6.53 2.93 -19.31
CA ASP A 143 -5.48 1.91 -19.45
C ASP A 143 -4.56 1.81 -18.22
N ASP A 144 -4.36 2.91 -17.49
CA ASP A 144 -3.58 2.90 -16.24
C ASP A 144 -4.39 2.23 -15.11
N ASP A 145 -5.71 2.43 -15.11
CA ASP A 145 -6.65 1.79 -14.17
C ASP A 145 -6.74 0.30 -14.40
N LEU A 146 -6.91 -0.12 -15.66
CA LEU A 146 -6.93 -1.53 -16.02
C LEU A 146 -5.61 -2.22 -15.65
N ARG A 147 -4.47 -1.55 -15.91
CA ARG A 147 -3.16 -2.08 -15.56
C ARG A 147 -2.99 -2.22 -14.05
N PHE A 148 -3.42 -1.21 -13.28
CA PHE A 148 -3.39 -1.29 -11.83
C PHE A 148 -4.27 -2.44 -11.32
N ALA A 149 -5.53 -2.51 -11.77
CA ALA A 149 -6.48 -3.54 -11.38
C ALA A 149 -5.94 -4.95 -11.61
N GLN A 150 -5.46 -5.24 -12.82
CA GLN A 150 -4.89 -6.56 -13.17
C GLN A 150 -3.67 -6.91 -12.31
N SER A 151 -2.79 -5.92 -12.08
CA SER A 151 -1.58 -6.12 -11.29
C SER A 151 -1.87 -6.31 -9.80
N PHE A 152 -2.83 -5.56 -9.27
CA PHE A 152 -3.27 -5.63 -7.88
C PHE A 152 -3.97 -6.96 -7.58
N GLU A 153 -4.87 -7.40 -8.45
CA GLU A 153 -5.53 -8.70 -8.32
C GLU A 153 -4.52 -9.85 -8.39
N LYS A 154 -3.52 -9.75 -9.26
CA LYS A 154 -2.42 -10.72 -9.32
C LYS A 154 -1.62 -10.76 -8.02
N LEU A 155 -1.41 -9.60 -7.37
CA LEU A 155 -0.68 -9.51 -6.11
C LEU A 155 -1.46 -10.20 -4.99
N ILE A 156 -2.76 -9.93 -4.88
CA ILE A 156 -3.66 -10.58 -3.93
C ILE A 156 -3.61 -12.11 -4.07
N ARG A 157 -3.73 -12.62 -5.31
CA ARG A 157 -3.70 -14.06 -5.55
C ARG A 157 -2.37 -14.70 -5.13
N MET A 158 -1.25 -14.01 -5.36
CA MET A 158 0.07 -14.47 -4.95
C MET A 158 0.21 -14.45 -3.42
N ALA A 159 -0.21 -13.36 -2.77
CA ALA A 159 -0.17 -13.23 -1.31
C ALA A 159 -0.97 -14.34 -0.61
N LYS A 160 -2.21 -14.60 -1.05
CA LYS A 160 -3.06 -15.70 -0.51
C LYS A 160 -2.46 -17.08 -0.73
N ALA A 161 -1.79 -17.32 -1.87
CA ALA A 161 -1.11 -18.60 -2.11
C ALA A 161 0.06 -18.82 -1.13
N ASN A 162 0.80 -17.76 -0.81
CA ASN A 162 1.92 -17.82 0.13
C ASN A 162 1.48 -18.00 1.60
N GLU A 163 0.30 -17.49 1.98
CA GLU A 163 -0.32 -17.79 3.28
C GLU A 163 -0.61 -19.29 3.43
N GLY A 164 -1.20 -19.91 2.40
CA GLY A 164 -1.52 -21.35 2.40
C GLY A 164 -0.29 -22.24 2.60
N SER A 165 0.80 -21.93 1.88
CA SER A 165 2.06 -22.69 1.99
C SER A 165 2.78 -22.49 3.32
N SER A 166 2.56 -21.37 4.02
CA SER A 166 3.14 -21.15 5.35
C SER A 166 2.42 -22.00 6.42
N LYS A 167 1.09 -22.15 6.31
CA LYS A 167 0.27 -22.96 7.24
C LYS A 167 0.64 -24.46 7.20
N GLU A 168 0.83 -25.03 6.00
CA GLU A 168 1.20 -26.44 5.84
C GLU A 168 2.58 -26.78 6.46
N ASN A 169 3.53 -25.85 6.39
CA ASN A 169 4.87 -26.03 6.95
C ASN A 169 4.91 -25.94 8.48
N ASP A 170 4.03 -25.14 9.09
CA ASP A 170 3.93 -24.99 10.54
C ASP A 170 3.19 -26.18 11.19
N GLU A 171 2.22 -26.78 10.50
CA GLU A 171 1.53 -28.00 10.95
C GLU A 171 2.44 -29.24 10.96
N GLN A 172 3.37 -29.35 9.99
CA GLN A 172 4.32 -30.47 9.92
C GLN A 172 5.48 -30.38 10.93
N ARG A 173 5.63 -29.25 11.63
CA ARG A 173 6.64 -29.02 12.66
C ARG A 173 6.12 -29.20 14.09
N LYS A 174 4.84 -29.50 14.27
CA LYS A 174 4.21 -29.86 15.55
C LYS A 174 4.10 -31.38 15.67
#